data_AF-A0A1F6ARD7-F1
#
_entry.id   AF-A0A1F6ARD7-F1
#
_cell.length_a   1.000
_cell.length_b   1.000
_cell.length_c   1.000
_cell.angle_alpha   90.00
_cell.angle_beta   90.00
_cell.angle_gamma   90.00
#
_symmetry.space_group_name_H-M   'P 1'
#
loop_
_entity.id
_entity.type
_entity.pdbx_description
1 polymer ?
#
loop_
_entity_poly.entity_id
_entity_poly.type
_entity_poly.pdbx_seq_one_letter_code
_entity_poly.pdbx_strand_id
1 'polypeptide(L)'
;MIRKFFVLSLLVVFLASFAPIVSATHSWGNYHWGRTANPFTLKLGDNVSNAWDSFLGTTSSDWSQSAVLDTSIVPGLANPKNCRPTSGRVEVCNSKYGKNGWLGLAQIWASGSHIYQGVTKVNDTYFSTTKYNTPAWKNLVMCQEVGHTLGLDHQDENFSNTNLGTCMDYTNNPAGPPSNEYPNAHDYEELGIIYEHLDSITTVSQTKSSIASGNFENRSDWGKELKNNGKVAVYERDFGEGHKLFTFIIWAED
;
A
#
# COMPACT_ATOMS: atom_id res chain seq x y z
N MET A 1 25.65 -57.31 -48.06
CA MET A 1 24.87 -56.14 -47.61
C MET A 1 24.69 -56.23 -46.10
N ILE A 2 25.52 -55.53 -45.32
CA ILE A 2 25.47 -55.52 -43.85
C ILE A 2 24.80 -54.21 -43.44
N ARG A 3 23.58 -54.28 -42.90
CA ARG A 3 22.84 -53.15 -42.34
C ARG A 3 23.34 -52.89 -40.92
N LYS A 4 24.07 -51.80 -40.70
CA LYS A 4 24.42 -51.28 -39.37
C LYS A 4 23.19 -50.57 -38.80
N PHE A 5 22.62 -51.10 -37.72
CA PHE A 5 21.62 -50.40 -36.92
C PHE A 5 22.34 -49.43 -35.98
N PHE A 6 22.18 -48.12 -36.22
CA PHE A 6 22.53 -47.09 -35.26
C PHE A 6 21.43 -47.04 -34.20
N VAL A 7 21.77 -47.41 -32.96
CA VAL A 7 20.92 -47.16 -31.80
C VAL A 7 21.22 -45.73 -31.34
N LEU A 8 20.25 -44.83 -31.57
CA LEU A 8 20.28 -43.47 -31.04
C LEU A 8 19.85 -43.52 -29.56
N SER A 9 20.80 -43.38 -28.63
CA SER A 9 20.48 -43.20 -27.22
C SER A 9 19.93 -41.80 -27.01
N LEU A 10 18.62 -41.68 -26.74
CA LEU A 10 17.99 -40.42 -26.35
C LEU A 10 18.35 -40.12 -24.89
N LEU A 11 19.24 -39.16 -24.67
CA LEU A 11 19.54 -38.64 -23.33
C LEU A 11 18.40 -37.67 -22.94
N VAL A 12 17.48 -38.10 -22.07
CA VAL A 12 16.46 -37.21 -21.51
C VAL A 12 17.11 -36.40 -20.38
N VAL A 13 17.46 -35.16 -20.65
CA VAL A 13 17.89 -34.20 -19.62
C VAL A 13 16.64 -33.68 -18.93
N PHE A 14 16.37 -34.14 -17.72
CA PHE A 14 15.41 -33.50 -16.81
C PHE A 14 16.00 -32.17 -16.34
N LEU A 15 15.58 -31.05 -16.96
CA LEU A 15 15.79 -29.74 -16.36
C LEU A 15 14.83 -29.60 -15.17
N ALA A 16 15.35 -29.78 -13.96
CA ALA A 16 14.67 -29.33 -12.76
C ALA A 16 14.64 -27.79 -12.79
N SER A 17 13.49 -27.22 -13.15
CA SER A 17 13.22 -25.80 -12.97
C SER A 17 13.10 -25.53 -11.47
N PHE A 18 14.20 -25.09 -10.84
CA PHE A 18 14.11 -24.46 -9.54
C PHE A 18 13.41 -23.11 -9.75
N ALA A 19 12.14 -23.01 -9.33
CA ALA A 19 11.53 -21.71 -9.18
C ALA A 19 12.37 -20.92 -8.15
N PRO A 20 12.84 -19.70 -8.46
CA PRO A 20 13.46 -18.87 -7.43
C PRO A 20 12.47 -18.72 -6.29
N ILE A 21 12.93 -18.95 -5.06
CA ILE A 21 12.18 -18.52 -3.87
C ILE A 21 12.23 -17.00 -3.93
N VAL A 22 11.19 -16.39 -4.49
CA VAL A 22 10.97 -14.96 -4.34
C VAL A 22 10.55 -14.81 -2.89
N SER A 23 11.46 -14.33 -2.05
CA SER A 23 11.08 -13.92 -0.71
C SER A 23 10.28 -12.63 -0.88
N ALA A 24 9.10 -12.58 -0.32
CA ALA A 24 8.46 -11.30 -0.06
C ALA A 24 9.39 -10.52 0.87
N THR A 25 9.84 -9.34 0.43
CA THR A 25 10.78 -8.46 1.15
C THR A 25 10.33 -7.00 1.15
N HIS A 26 9.04 -6.74 1.02
CA HIS A 26 8.51 -5.37 1.04
C HIS A 26 7.61 -5.07 2.24
N SER A 27 7.75 -5.74 3.39
CA SER A 27 7.14 -5.20 4.61
C SER A 27 7.79 -3.88 5.04
N TRP A 28 6.99 -2.91 5.45
CA TRP A 28 7.50 -1.77 6.21
C TRP A 28 7.77 -2.21 7.64
N GLY A 29 8.97 -2.73 7.88
CA GLY A 29 9.37 -3.24 9.19
C GLY A 29 8.46 -4.36 9.69
N ASN A 30 8.02 -4.29 10.94
CA ASN A 30 7.14 -5.27 11.57
C ASN A 30 5.74 -4.70 11.87
N TYR A 31 5.36 -3.57 11.25
CA TYR A 31 4.11 -2.89 11.57
C TYR A 31 2.92 -3.57 10.89
N HIS A 32 1.90 -3.93 11.67
CA HIS A 32 0.70 -4.60 11.17
C HIS A 32 -0.51 -4.30 12.05
N TRP A 33 -1.71 -4.49 11.52
CA TRP A 33 -2.92 -4.46 12.34
C TRP A 33 -2.98 -5.68 13.25
N GLY A 34 -3.10 -5.46 14.56
CA GLY A 34 -3.24 -6.55 15.52
C GLY A 34 -4.50 -7.36 15.23
N ARG A 35 -4.37 -8.68 15.14
CA ARG A 35 -5.47 -9.58 14.77
C ARG A 35 -5.50 -10.85 15.63
N THR A 36 -6.70 -11.27 16.02
CA THR A 36 -6.90 -12.52 16.80
C THR A 36 -7.50 -13.65 15.96
N ALA A 37 -7.75 -13.41 14.67
CA ALA A 37 -8.34 -14.36 13.73
C ALA A 37 -7.83 -14.14 12.30
N ASN A 38 -8.02 -15.15 11.45
CA ASN A 38 -7.67 -15.14 10.04
C ASN A 38 -8.86 -15.63 9.17
N PRO A 39 -9.27 -14.90 8.12
CA PRO A 39 -8.87 -13.52 7.81
C PRO A 39 -9.43 -12.53 8.85
N PHE A 40 -8.98 -11.28 8.80
CA PHE A 40 -9.62 -10.15 9.47
C PHE A 40 -10.14 -9.16 8.44
N THR A 41 -11.18 -8.38 8.77
CA THR A 41 -11.72 -7.36 7.87
C THR A 41 -11.36 -5.96 8.35
N LEU A 42 -10.56 -5.24 7.56
CA LEU A 42 -10.24 -3.83 7.83
C LEU A 42 -11.29 -2.91 7.18
N LYS A 43 -11.72 -1.87 7.90
CA LYS A 43 -12.66 -0.89 7.36
C LYS A 43 -11.91 0.23 6.65
N LEU A 44 -12.32 0.50 5.41
CA LEU A 44 -11.96 1.70 4.65
C LEU A 44 -13.11 2.70 4.75
N GLY A 45 -12.87 3.79 5.45
CA GLY A 45 -13.79 4.89 5.61
C GLY A 45 -13.86 5.73 4.36
N ASP A 46 -15.00 5.70 3.69
CA ASP A 46 -15.24 6.48 2.49
C ASP A 46 -15.51 7.95 2.82
N ASN A 47 -14.49 8.78 2.65
CA ASN A 47 -14.59 10.22 2.66
C ASN A 47 -14.13 10.78 1.31
N VAL A 48 -14.19 9.98 0.25
CA VAL A 48 -13.89 10.45 -1.09
C VAL A 48 -15.15 11.01 -1.76
N SER A 49 -14.97 11.77 -2.83
CA SER A 49 -16.05 12.23 -3.70
C SER A 49 -16.42 11.16 -4.70
N ASN A 50 -17.61 11.24 -5.28
CA ASN A 50 -18.10 10.33 -6.34
C ASN A 50 -17.13 10.11 -7.52
N ALA A 51 -16.21 11.05 -7.80
CA ALA A 51 -15.18 10.90 -8.83
C ALA A 51 -14.05 9.90 -8.48
N TRP A 52 -14.06 9.40 -7.24
CA TRP A 52 -13.07 8.50 -6.65
C TRP A 52 -13.68 7.18 -6.16
N ASP A 53 -15.00 7.10 -5.96
CA ASP A 53 -15.69 5.91 -5.45
C ASP A 53 -15.36 4.63 -6.23
N SER A 54 -15.31 4.69 -7.57
CA SER A 54 -14.96 3.52 -8.37
C SER A 54 -13.54 3.03 -8.12
N PHE A 55 -12.60 3.95 -7.90
CA PHE A 55 -11.20 3.63 -7.62
C PHE A 55 -11.03 3.06 -6.22
N LEU A 56 -11.71 3.63 -5.21
CA LEU A 56 -11.76 3.05 -3.87
C LEU A 56 -12.42 1.66 -3.88
N GLY A 57 -13.50 1.48 -4.66
CA GLY A 57 -14.17 0.20 -4.87
C GLY A 57 -13.24 -0.87 -5.45
N THR A 58 -12.52 -0.53 -6.52
CA THR A 58 -11.51 -1.39 -7.14
C THR A 58 -10.40 -1.73 -6.15
N THR A 59 -9.77 -0.75 -5.52
CA THR A 59 -8.72 -0.96 -4.50
C THR A 59 -9.18 -1.86 -3.36
N SER A 60 -10.40 -1.67 -2.86
CA SER A 60 -10.97 -2.50 -1.79
C SER A 60 -11.13 -3.95 -2.25
N SER A 61 -11.67 -4.16 -3.44
CA SER A 61 -11.81 -5.50 -4.03
C SER A 61 -10.45 -6.18 -4.25
N ASP A 62 -9.46 -5.44 -4.75
CA ASP A 62 -8.16 -5.99 -5.07
C ASP A 62 -7.38 -6.43 -3.83
N TRP A 63 -7.34 -5.60 -2.79
CA TRP A 63 -6.69 -5.99 -1.53
C TRP A 63 -7.42 -7.13 -0.82
N SER A 64 -8.73 -7.30 -1.04
CA SER A 64 -9.52 -8.41 -0.50
C SER A 64 -9.34 -9.74 -1.26
N GLN A 65 -8.49 -9.79 -2.29
CA GLN A 65 -8.04 -11.07 -2.86
C GLN A 65 -7.02 -11.79 -1.95
N SER A 66 -6.51 -11.11 -0.92
CA SER A 66 -5.60 -11.69 0.07
C SER A 66 -6.25 -12.84 0.84
N ALA A 67 -5.48 -13.87 1.16
CA ALA A 67 -5.93 -14.96 2.03
C ALA A 67 -5.94 -14.58 3.52
N VAL A 68 -5.32 -13.45 3.89
CA VAL A 68 -5.13 -13.07 5.31
C VAL A 68 -5.98 -11.89 5.78
N LEU A 69 -6.53 -11.12 4.85
CA LEU A 69 -7.38 -9.98 5.16
C LEU A 69 -8.40 -9.72 4.07
N ASP A 70 -9.52 -9.14 4.49
CA ASP A 70 -10.47 -8.46 3.62
C ASP A 70 -10.44 -6.96 3.93
N THR A 71 -10.92 -6.15 2.99
CA THR A 71 -11.30 -4.77 3.25
C THR A 71 -12.81 -4.59 3.05
N SER A 72 -13.38 -3.63 3.76
CA SER A 72 -14.79 -3.25 3.57
C SER A 72 -14.94 -1.75 3.55
N ILE A 73 -15.63 -1.24 2.54
CA ILE A 73 -15.97 0.18 2.45
C ILE A 73 -17.13 0.48 3.39
N VAL A 74 -16.95 1.47 4.27
CA VAL A 74 -17.95 1.94 5.23
C VAL A 74 -18.06 3.46 5.15
N PRO A 75 -19.15 4.07 5.64
CA PRO A 75 -19.22 5.52 5.72
C PRO A 75 -18.02 6.13 6.46
N GLY A 76 -17.41 7.14 5.84
CA GLY A 76 -16.36 7.96 6.39
C GLY A 76 -16.74 8.65 7.69
N LEU A 77 -15.76 8.88 8.57
CA LEU A 77 -15.93 9.63 9.82
C LEU A 77 -15.05 10.89 9.87
N ALA A 78 -14.32 11.17 8.80
CA ALA A 78 -13.39 12.27 8.70
C ALA A 78 -13.96 13.44 7.88
N ASN A 79 -13.44 14.64 8.12
CA ASN A 79 -13.62 15.73 7.16
C ASN A 79 -12.55 15.59 6.08
N PRO A 80 -12.88 15.42 4.79
CA PRO A 80 -11.89 15.18 3.74
C PRO A 80 -10.78 16.23 3.67
N LYS A 81 -11.05 17.48 4.07
CA LYS A 81 -10.08 18.59 4.03
C LYS A 81 -8.88 18.42 4.96
N ASN A 82 -9.05 17.71 6.08
CA ASN A 82 -7.98 17.45 7.05
C ASN A 82 -7.85 15.96 7.41
N CYS A 83 -8.70 15.12 6.82
CA CYS A 83 -8.72 13.67 6.88
C CYS A 83 -8.11 13.08 8.16
N ARG A 84 -8.72 13.43 9.30
CA ARG A 84 -8.23 12.99 10.61
C ARG A 84 -8.46 11.48 10.76
N PRO A 85 -7.50 10.74 11.36
CA PRO A 85 -7.63 9.31 11.52
C PRO A 85 -8.75 8.95 12.51
N THR A 86 -9.31 7.75 12.33
CA THR A 86 -10.20 7.12 13.31
C THR A 86 -9.58 5.81 13.76
N SER A 87 -9.57 5.56 15.08
CA SER A 87 -9.04 4.29 15.62
C SER A 87 -9.79 3.07 15.03
N GLY A 88 -9.02 2.02 14.76
CA GLY A 88 -9.54 0.74 14.27
C GLY A 88 -9.85 0.66 12.78
N ARG A 89 -9.54 1.70 12.01
CA ARG A 89 -9.84 1.76 10.57
C ARG A 89 -8.88 2.68 9.82
N VAL A 90 -9.01 2.66 8.51
CA VAL A 90 -8.37 3.62 7.62
C VAL A 90 -9.42 4.62 7.17
N GLU A 91 -9.15 5.93 7.25
CA GLU A 91 -9.98 6.94 6.57
C GLU A 91 -9.36 7.25 5.21
N VAL A 92 -10.11 7.08 4.14
CA VAL A 92 -9.69 7.37 2.77
C VAL A 92 -10.35 8.66 2.33
N CYS A 93 -9.56 9.65 1.91
CA CYS A 93 -10.06 10.98 1.59
C CYS A 93 -9.46 11.54 0.30
N ASN A 94 -10.25 12.36 -0.40
CA ASN A 94 -9.73 13.30 -1.39
C ASN A 94 -10.15 14.72 -1.04
N SER A 95 -9.27 15.66 -1.35
CA SER A 95 -9.58 17.09 -1.31
C SER A 95 -8.55 17.85 -2.13
N LYS A 96 -8.81 19.12 -2.38
CA LYS A 96 -7.80 20.06 -2.87
C LYS A 96 -6.87 20.42 -1.72
N TYR A 97 -5.80 19.65 -1.53
CA TYR A 97 -4.79 19.88 -0.48
C TYR A 97 -3.74 20.93 -0.86
N GLY A 98 -3.88 21.58 -2.01
CA GLY A 98 -2.95 22.58 -2.53
C GLY A 98 -1.74 21.98 -3.24
N LYS A 99 -0.88 22.87 -3.77
CA LYS A 99 0.38 22.54 -4.44
C LYS A 99 1.48 22.30 -3.40
N ASN A 100 1.38 21.18 -2.70
CA ASN A 100 2.21 20.81 -1.55
C ASN A 100 3.32 19.79 -1.90
N GLY A 101 3.43 19.44 -3.17
CA GLY A 101 4.42 18.52 -3.72
C GLY A 101 3.92 17.10 -3.88
N TRP A 102 2.89 16.65 -3.17
CA TRP A 102 2.51 15.23 -3.15
C TRP A 102 1.21 14.94 -3.91
N LEU A 103 1.21 13.81 -4.62
CA LEU A 103 0.10 13.25 -5.39
C LEU A 103 -0.80 12.38 -4.50
N GLY A 104 -0.18 11.49 -3.73
CA GLY A 104 -0.77 10.63 -2.71
C GLY A 104 0.04 10.67 -1.40
N LEU A 105 -0.63 10.32 -0.31
CA LEU A 105 0.01 10.12 0.99
C LEU A 105 -0.78 9.09 1.81
N ALA A 106 -0.05 8.23 2.51
CA ALA A 106 -0.57 7.33 3.53
C ALA A 106 0.06 7.67 4.88
N GLN A 107 -0.73 7.54 5.94
CA GLN A 107 -0.27 7.67 7.31
C GLN A 107 -0.74 6.48 8.13
N ILE A 108 0.15 5.93 8.95
CA ILE A 108 -0.18 4.91 9.95
C ILE A 108 0.31 5.37 11.32
N TRP A 109 -0.50 5.11 12.34
CA TRP A 109 -0.09 5.26 13.72
C TRP A 109 0.04 3.89 14.36
N ALA A 110 1.18 3.67 15.00
CA ALA A 110 1.51 2.41 15.65
C ALA A 110 1.81 2.60 17.15
N SER A 111 1.53 1.56 17.94
CA SER A 111 1.98 1.40 19.31
C SER A 111 2.74 0.09 19.40
N GLY A 112 4.05 0.15 19.67
CA GLY A 112 4.94 -0.98 19.40
C GLY A 112 4.90 -1.33 17.91
N SER A 113 4.59 -2.58 17.58
CA SER A 113 4.41 -3.05 16.19
C SER A 113 2.96 -2.96 15.68
N HIS A 114 1.99 -2.60 16.52
CA HIS A 114 0.58 -2.66 16.12
C HIS A 114 0.06 -1.33 15.59
N ILE A 115 -0.37 -1.33 14.33
CA ILE A 115 -1.12 -0.24 13.72
C ILE A 115 -2.49 -0.17 14.38
N TYR A 116 -2.92 1.03 14.78
CA TYR A 116 -4.22 1.23 15.44
C TYR A 116 -5.10 2.28 14.76
N GLN A 117 -4.58 2.99 13.76
CA GLN A 117 -5.33 3.87 12.85
C GLN A 117 -4.50 4.15 11.60
N GLY A 118 -5.18 4.40 10.48
CA GLY A 118 -4.54 4.79 9.22
C GLY A 118 -5.33 5.84 8.47
N VAL A 119 -4.66 6.51 7.54
CA VAL A 119 -5.26 7.47 6.61
C VAL A 119 -4.63 7.30 5.23
N THR A 120 -5.44 7.41 4.19
CA THR A 120 -5.01 7.53 2.80
C THR A 120 -5.59 8.83 2.22
N LYS A 121 -4.74 9.64 1.57
CA LYS A 121 -5.14 10.91 0.95
C LYS A 121 -4.72 10.95 -0.50
N VAL A 122 -5.63 11.37 -1.38
CA VAL A 122 -5.33 11.66 -2.79
C VAL A 122 -5.59 13.14 -3.10
N ASN A 123 -4.63 13.80 -3.76
CA ASN A 123 -4.64 15.25 -3.90
C ASN A 123 -5.30 15.74 -5.20
N ASP A 124 -6.55 16.18 -5.11
CA ASP A 124 -7.30 16.73 -6.26
C ASP A 124 -6.64 17.96 -6.89
N THR A 125 -5.73 18.64 -6.18
CA THR A 125 -4.96 19.73 -6.79
C THR A 125 -4.12 19.23 -7.97
N TYR A 126 -3.49 18.07 -7.81
CA TYR A 126 -2.72 17.42 -8.86
C TYR A 126 -3.60 16.57 -9.78
N PHE A 127 -4.56 15.82 -9.22
CA PHE A 127 -5.52 15.02 -9.98
C PHE A 127 -6.56 15.83 -10.79
N SER A 128 -6.51 17.16 -10.74
CA SER A 128 -7.24 18.04 -11.67
C SER A 128 -6.41 18.45 -12.90
N THR A 129 -5.13 18.08 -12.96
CA THR A 129 -4.24 18.34 -14.11
C THR A 129 -4.35 17.23 -15.16
N THR A 130 -4.02 17.55 -16.41
CA THR A 130 -4.04 16.57 -17.51
C THR A 130 -3.06 15.41 -17.31
N LYS A 131 -1.94 15.65 -16.62
CA LYS A 131 -0.90 14.64 -16.34
C LYS A 131 -1.43 13.50 -15.47
N TYR A 132 -2.18 13.84 -14.42
CA TYR A 132 -2.59 12.87 -13.39
C TYR A 132 -4.07 12.48 -13.46
N ASN A 133 -4.92 13.25 -14.12
CA ASN A 133 -6.35 12.94 -14.22
C ASN A 133 -6.64 11.83 -15.24
N THR A 134 -6.06 10.64 -15.02
CA THR A 134 -6.29 9.44 -15.81
C THR A 134 -6.71 8.30 -14.88
N PRO A 135 -7.49 7.31 -15.35
CA PRO A 135 -7.83 6.15 -14.54
C PRO A 135 -6.60 5.42 -13.98
N ALA A 136 -5.54 5.29 -14.79
CA ALA A 136 -4.35 4.57 -14.39
C ALA A 136 -3.60 5.22 -13.21
N TRP A 137 -3.46 6.55 -13.21
CA TRP A 137 -2.88 7.26 -12.07
C TRP A 137 -3.76 7.18 -10.82
N LYS A 138 -5.08 7.23 -10.98
CA LYS A 138 -6.02 7.15 -9.86
C LYS A 138 -6.03 5.76 -9.21
N ASN A 139 -6.02 4.70 -10.03
CA ASN A 139 -5.92 3.32 -9.56
C ASN A 139 -4.58 3.08 -8.84
N LEU A 140 -3.46 3.43 -9.48
CA LEU A 140 -2.11 3.26 -8.88
C LEU A 140 -2.03 3.91 -7.50
N VAL A 141 -2.33 5.20 -7.40
CA VAL A 141 -2.13 5.94 -6.14
C VAL A 141 -3.12 5.50 -5.06
N MET A 142 -4.38 5.23 -5.39
CA MET A 142 -5.33 4.71 -4.40
C MET A 142 -4.88 3.34 -3.88
N CYS A 143 -4.47 2.44 -4.78
CA CYS A 143 -4.01 1.10 -4.46
C CYS A 143 -2.77 1.13 -3.56
N GLN A 144 -1.75 1.88 -3.96
CA GLN A 144 -0.47 1.97 -3.29
C GLN A 144 -0.61 2.56 -1.88
N GLU A 145 -1.33 3.67 -1.76
CA GLU A 145 -1.47 4.35 -0.47
C GLU A 145 -2.36 3.56 0.50
N VAL A 146 -3.36 2.81 0.02
CA VAL A 146 -4.05 1.82 0.87
C VAL A 146 -3.11 0.68 1.25
N GLY A 147 -2.29 0.18 0.31
CA GLY A 147 -1.30 -0.88 0.57
C GLY A 147 -0.34 -0.54 1.70
N HIS A 148 0.15 0.71 1.76
CA HIS A 148 0.96 1.20 2.89
C HIS A 148 0.23 1.10 4.23
N THR A 149 -1.09 1.35 4.27
CA THR A 149 -1.87 1.20 5.51
C THR A 149 -2.04 -0.24 5.97
N LEU A 150 -1.74 -1.22 5.10
CA LEU A 150 -1.75 -2.65 5.40
C LEU A 150 -0.39 -3.16 5.89
N GLY A 151 0.65 -2.32 5.84
CA GLY A 151 2.02 -2.65 6.28
C GLY A 151 3.02 -2.89 5.15
N LEU A 152 2.62 -2.65 3.89
CA LEU A 152 3.50 -2.84 2.72
C LEU A 152 4.37 -1.60 2.46
N ASP A 153 5.58 -1.83 1.99
CA ASP A 153 6.53 -0.89 1.39
C ASP A 153 6.57 -1.15 -0.13
N HIS A 154 7.43 -0.44 -0.85
CA HIS A 154 7.55 -0.61 -2.29
C HIS A 154 8.31 -1.90 -2.67
N GLN A 155 7.86 -2.56 -3.75
CA GLN A 155 8.64 -3.57 -4.47
C GLN A 155 9.75 -2.94 -5.31
N ASP A 156 9.50 -1.76 -5.87
CA ASP A 156 10.49 -0.97 -6.60
C ASP A 156 10.15 0.53 -6.53
N GLU A 157 11.21 1.33 -6.55
CA GLU A 157 11.13 2.78 -6.47
C GLU A 157 11.84 3.48 -7.64
N ASN A 158 12.36 2.71 -8.60
CA ASN A 158 12.96 3.27 -9.79
C ASN A 158 11.88 3.72 -10.78
N PHE A 159 11.44 4.97 -10.62
CA PHE A 159 10.38 5.63 -11.41
C PHE A 159 10.37 5.39 -12.93
N SER A 160 11.53 5.09 -13.52
CA SER A 160 11.72 5.09 -14.97
C SER A 160 12.06 3.72 -15.57
N ASN A 161 12.18 2.68 -14.75
CA ASN A 161 12.41 1.34 -15.29
C ASN A 161 11.08 0.68 -15.72
N THR A 162 11.19 -0.56 -16.19
CA THR A 162 10.01 -1.32 -16.60
C THR A 162 9.22 -1.75 -15.37
N ASN A 163 7.92 -1.51 -15.41
CA ASN A 163 6.99 -1.92 -14.39
C ASN A 163 7.13 -3.39 -13.97
N LEU A 164 6.96 -3.65 -12.69
CA LEU A 164 6.85 -5.00 -12.10
C LEU A 164 5.43 -5.56 -12.15
N GLY A 165 4.44 -4.73 -12.50
CA GLY A 165 3.06 -5.14 -12.61
C GLY A 165 2.32 -5.13 -11.28
N THR A 166 2.68 -4.23 -10.37
CA THR A 166 2.09 -4.06 -9.04
C THR A 166 1.92 -2.58 -8.71
N CYS A 167 0.87 -2.21 -7.98
CA CYS A 167 0.72 -0.87 -7.46
C CYS A 167 1.71 -0.52 -6.33
N MET A 168 2.43 -1.50 -5.78
CA MET A 168 3.56 -1.26 -4.88
C MET A 168 4.88 -1.00 -5.64
N ASP A 169 4.84 -0.79 -6.95
CA ASP A 169 5.96 -0.35 -7.77
C ASP A 169 5.71 1.08 -8.30
N TYR A 170 6.62 1.98 -7.93
CA TYR A 170 6.54 3.38 -8.32
C TYR A 170 7.01 3.60 -9.76
N THR A 171 6.13 4.16 -10.60
CA THR A 171 6.33 4.23 -12.06
C THR A 171 5.90 5.56 -12.68
N ASN A 172 6.53 5.94 -13.79
CA ASN A 172 6.12 7.04 -14.66
C ASN A 172 5.05 6.64 -15.68
N ASN A 173 4.69 5.36 -15.76
CA ASN A 173 3.75 4.80 -16.70
C ASN A 173 2.82 3.78 -16.02
N PRO A 174 1.81 4.22 -15.26
CA PRO A 174 0.95 3.33 -14.47
C PRO A 174 0.24 2.26 -15.31
N ALA A 175 -0.14 2.58 -16.55
CA ALA A 175 -0.82 1.65 -17.46
C ALA A 175 0.10 0.54 -18.01
N GLY A 176 1.43 0.70 -17.89
CA GLY A 176 2.40 -0.31 -18.28
C GLY A 176 2.71 -0.36 -19.78
N PRO A 177 3.23 -1.50 -20.29
CA PRO A 177 3.16 -2.86 -19.72
C PRO A 177 4.38 -3.31 -18.87
N PRO A 178 4.19 -4.18 -17.85
CA PRO A 178 2.92 -4.58 -17.23
C PRO A 178 2.25 -3.43 -16.46
N SER A 179 0.93 -3.49 -16.22
CA SER A 179 0.21 -2.41 -15.51
C SER A 179 0.50 -2.44 -14.01
N ASN A 180 0.78 -1.27 -13.42
CA ASN A 180 0.96 -1.08 -11.98
C ASN A 180 -0.32 -0.57 -11.30
N GLU A 181 -1.49 -0.72 -11.91
CA GLU A 181 -2.74 -0.21 -11.34
C GLU A 181 -3.25 -1.02 -10.14
N TYR A 182 -2.75 -2.24 -9.94
CA TYR A 182 -3.32 -3.25 -9.03
C TYR A 182 -2.23 -4.03 -8.30
N PRO A 183 -2.51 -4.71 -7.16
CA PRO A 183 -1.55 -5.60 -6.51
C PRO A 183 -1.21 -6.81 -7.39
N ASN A 184 -0.04 -7.40 -7.17
CA ASN A 184 0.38 -8.66 -7.78
C ASN A 184 0.44 -9.81 -6.76
N ALA A 185 0.77 -11.02 -7.25
CA ALA A 185 0.91 -12.21 -6.40
C ALA A 185 1.89 -12.00 -5.22
N HIS A 186 2.97 -11.28 -5.46
CA HIS A 186 4.01 -11.02 -4.47
C HIS A 186 3.53 -10.09 -3.35
N ASP A 187 2.61 -9.15 -3.63
CA ASP A 187 1.97 -8.34 -2.57
C ASP A 187 1.11 -9.19 -1.62
N TYR A 188 0.38 -10.17 -2.17
CA TYR A 188 -0.42 -11.08 -1.34
C TYR A 188 0.45 -12.05 -0.54
N GLU A 189 1.57 -12.50 -1.11
CA GLU A 189 2.58 -13.29 -0.40
C GLU A 189 3.18 -12.48 0.76
N GLU A 190 3.53 -11.21 0.54
CA GLU A 190 4.02 -10.31 1.59
C GLU A 190 2.99 -10.12 2.70
N LEU A 191 1.72 -9.90 2.38
CA LEU A 191 0.66 -9.85 3.38
C LEU A 191 0.59 -11.16 4.19
N GLY A 192 0.79 -12.30 3.53
CA GLY A 192 0.90 -13.60 4.20
C GLY A 192 2.01 -13.65 5.26
N ILE A 193 3.16 -13.02 4.99
CA ILE A 193 4.28 -12.92 5.93
C ILE A 193 4.00 -11.90 7.03
N ILE A 194 3.55 -10.68 6.69
CA ILE A 194 3.23 -9.62 7.65
C ILE A 194 2.24 -10.11 8.70
N TYR A 195 1.23 -10.86 8.25
CA TYR A 195 0.16 -11.36 9.11
C TYR A 195 0.33 -12.84 9.47
N GLU A 196 1.51 -13.46 9.36
CA GLU A 196 1.68 -14.92 9.59
C GLU A 196 1.15 -15.37 10.96
N HIS A 197 1.30 -14.53 11.99
CA HIS A 197 0.90 -14.82 13.36
C HIS A 197 -0.46 -14.22 13.74
N LEU A 198 -1.02 -14.76 14.81
CA LEU A 198 -2.10 -14.14 15.56
C LEU A 198 -1.54 -13.41 16.78
N ASP A 199 -2.20 -12.33 17.15
CA ASP A 199 -1.93 -11.51 18.32
C ASP A 199 -2.83 -11.88 19.50
N SER A 200 -2.46 -11.43 20.69
CA SER A 200 -3.29 -11.51 21.89
C SER A 200 -4.39 -10.43 21.95
N ILE A 201 -4.31 -9.42 21.08
CA ILE A 201 -5.25 -8.31 20.96
C ILE A 201 -5.65 -8.08 19.51
N THR A 202 -6.75 -7.38 19.29
CA THR A 202 -7.05 -6.82 17.96
C THR A 202 -7.04 -5.31 18.01
N THR A 203 -6.41 -4.67 17.03
CA THR A 203 -6.48 -3.23 16.82
C THR A 203 -7.53 -2.81 15.80
N VAL A 204 -8.17 -3.77 15.14
CA VAL A 204 -9.21 -3.54 14.13
C VAL A 204 -10.54 -3.20 14.80
N SER A 205 -11.28 -2.23 14.26
CA SER A 205 -12.56 -1.73 14.78
C SER A 205 -12.54 -1.31 16.27
N GLN A 206 -11.38 -0.94 16.81
CA GLN A 206 -11.27 -0.39 18.15
C GLN A 206 -11.98 0.97 18.25
N THR A 207 -12.61 1.23 19.40
CA THR A 207 -13.31 2.50 19.69
C THR A 207 -12.56 3.39 20.67
N LYS A 208 -11.39 2.95 21.18
CA LYS A 208 -10.61 3.75 22.14
C LYS A 208 -9.98 4.95 21.44
N SER A 209 -10.15 6.13 22.03
CA SER A 209 -9.51 7.37 21.56
C SER A 209 -7.99 7.22 21.61
N SER A 210 -7.32 7.55 20.50
CA SER A 210 -5.85 7.48 20.41
C SER A 210 -5.16 8.60 21.18
N ILE A 211 -3.98 8.30 21.70
CA ILE A 211 -3.10 9.23 22.43
C ILE A 211 -2.46 10.28 21.49
N ALA A 212 -2.28 9.97 20.20
CA ALA A 212 -1.68 10.87 19.21
C ALA A 212 -2.73 11.65 18.39
N SER A 213 -3.68 12.30 19.07
CA SER A 213 -4.65 13.19 18.40
C SER A 213 -3.97 14.52 18.03
N GLY A 214 -3.50 14.64 16.80
CA GLY A 214 -2.85 15.84 16.28
C GLY A 214 -3.23 16.11 14.82
N ASN A 215 -2.97 17.32 14.36
CA ASN A 215 -3.09 17.68 12.95
C ASN A 215 -1.72 17.42 12.30
N PHE A 216 -1.62 16.41 11.45
CA PHE A 216 -0.35 15.99 10.82
C PHE A 216 -0.37 16.24 9.31
N GLU A 217 -0.94 17.37 8.92
CA GLU A 217 -1.18 17.74 7.52
C GLU A 217 0.06 18.37 6.89
N ASN A 218 0.90 19.04 7.68
CA ASN A 218 2.06 19.76 7.15
C ASN A 218 3.31 18.89 7.27
N ARG A 219 4.25 19.08 6.33
CA ARG A 219 5.54 18.38 6.35
C ARG A 219 6.32 18.55 7.66
N SER A 220 6.22 19.72 8.31
CA SER A 220 6.80 19.97 9.63
C SER A 220 6.27 19.02 10.71
N ASP A 221 5.07 18.49 10.51
CA ASP A 221 4.35 17.63 11.42
C ASP A 221 4.67 16.14 11.19
N TRP A 222 5.42 15.77 10.14
CA TRP A 222 5.71 14.35 9.85
C TRP A 222 6.94 13.80 10.57
N GLY A 223 7.79 14.68 11.12
CA GLY A 223 8.95 14.28 11.90
C GLY A 223 10.21 14.10 11.05
N LYS A 224 11.03 13.11 11.42
CA LYS A 224 12.32 12.82 10.80
C LYS A 224 12.12 12.14 9.44
N GLU A 225 12.83 12.62 8.41
CA GLU A 225 12.92 11.92 7.13
C GLU A 225 13.73 10.62 7.30
N LEU A 226 13.13 9.48 6.98
CA LEU A 226 13.79 8.18 6.98
C LEU A 226 14.33 7.83 5.60
N LYS A 227 13.57 8.19 4.55
CA LYS A 227 13.85 7.87 3.16
C LYS A 227 13.28 8.95 2.26
N ASN A 228 14.01 9.36 1.23
CA ASN A 228 13.53 10.28 0.21
C ASN A 228 14.41 10.19 -1.03
N ASN A 229 13.83 9.82 -2.18
CA ASN A 229 14.55 9.79 -3.46
C ASN A 229 14.07 10.89 -4.43
N GLY A 230 13.29 11.85 -3.93
CA GLY A 230 12.65 12.91 -4.72
C GLY A 230 11.39 12.48 -5.46
N LYS A 231 10.98 11.20 -5.33
CA LYS A 231 9.80 10.63 -5.97
C LYS A 231 8.84 9.94 -5.01
N VAL A 232 9.41 9.21 -4.07
CA VAL A 232 8.73 8.71 -2.89
C VAL A 232 9.52 9.07 -1.64
N ALA A 233 8.84 9.19 -0.51
CA ALA A 233 9.48 9.47 0.77
C ALA A 233 8.74 8.83 1.94
N VAL A 234 9.49 8.57 3.01
CA VAL A 234 8.97 8.09 4.30
C VAL A 234 9.49 8.97 5.42
N TYR A 235 8.58 9.41 6.29
CA TYR A 235 8.86 10.18 7.49
C TYR A 235 8.39 9.43 8.73
N GLU A 236 9.10 9.61 9.84
CA GLU A 236 8.73 9.09 11.16
C GLU A 236 8.64 10.22 12.18
N ARG A 237 7.52 10.29 12.89
CA ARG A 237 7.39 11.03 14.13
C ARG A 237 7.25 10.05 15.29
N ASP A 238 8.23 10.07 16.18
CA ASP A 238 8.20 9.36 17.46
C ASP A 238 7.55 10.26 18.52
N PHE A 239 6.51 9.76 19.17
CA PHE A 239 5.81 10.43 20.28
C PHE A 239 6.32 9.97 21.65
N GLY A 240 7.26 9.03 21.71
CA GLY A 240 7.68 8.34 22.92
C GLY A 240 6.81 7.14 23.26
N GLU A 241 7.24 6.34 24.23
CA GLU A 241 6.48 5.19 24.77
C GLU A 241 6.04 4.16 23.72
N GLY A 242 6.81 4.04 22.63
CA GLY A 242 6.51 3.13 21.52
C GLY A 242 5.41 3.62 20.57
N HIS A 243 4.93 4.87 20.72
CA HIS A 243 3.96 5.47 19.81
C HIS A 243 4.64 6.19 18.66
N LYS A 244 4.29 5.82 17.43
CA LYS A 244 4.87 6.39 16.21
C LYS A 244 3.81 6.75 15.17
N LEU A 245 4.11 7.75 14.36
CA LEU A 245 3.45 8.07 13.10
C LEU A 245 4.45 7.85 11.97
N PHE A 246 4.07 7.07 10.97
CA PHE A 246 4.78 6.98 9.69
C PHE A 246 3.96 7.68 8.62
N THR A 247 4.63 8.46 7.77
CA THR A 247 4.00 9.13 6.63
C THR A 247 4.73 8.72 5.35
N PHE A 248 4.02 8.05 4.45
CA PHE A 248 4.46 7.65 3.12
C PHE A 248 3.96 8.68 2.11
N ILE A 249 4.80 9.03 1.15
CA ILE A 249 4.52 10.09 0.18
C ILE A 249 4.82 9.58 -1.21
N ILE A 250 3.86 9.80 -2.12
CA ILE A 250 4.12 9.85 -3.56
C ILE A 250 4.24 11.31 -3.97
N TRP A 251 5.44 11.74 -4.39
CA TRP A 251 5.66 13.08 -4.91
C TRP A 251 5.06 13.24 -6.31
N ALA A 252 4.47 14.41 -6.56
CA ALA A 252 4.13 14.86 -7.88
C ALA A 252 5.40 15.31 -8.61
N GLU A 253 5.44 14.98 -9.89
CA GLU A 253 6.48 15.36 -10.83
C GLU A 253 6.16 16.74 -11.40
N ASP A 254 7.16 17.62 -11.40
CA ASP A 254 7.11 18.92 -12.11
C ASP A 254 6.93 18.76 -13.63
#